data_AF-A0A354UWK6-F1
#
_entry.id   AF-A0A354UWK6-F1
#
_cell.length_a   1.000
_cell.length_b   1.000
_cell.length_c   1.000
_cell.angle_alpha   90.00
_cell.angle_beta   90.00
_cell.angle_gamma   90.00
#
_symmetry.space_group_name_H-M   'P 1'
#
loop_
_entity.id
_entity.type
_entity.pdbx_description
1 polymer ?
#
loop_
_entity_poly.entity_id
_entity_poly.type
_entity_poly.pdbx_seq_one_letter_code
_entity_poly.pdbx_strand_id
1 'polypeptide(L)'
;MTLLAMIFFDFNLYGVGFPLIAFFCNLIFTSWAVGIFVSGLVLRHGLGAESIVWTLMFGLMPLACVYYPVTVLPLWLQYVAWALPPTYVFEGMRALLMDHMFRADLMAEALAINGVLFI
;
A
#
# COMPACT_ATOMS: atom_id res chain seq x y z
N MET A 1 -1.55 16.81 15.30
CA MET A 1 -1.11 15.42 15.53
C MET A 1 0.39 15.25 15.33
N THR A 2 1.01 15.82 14.30
CA THR A 2 2.47 15.76 14.07
C THR A 2 3.31 16.38 15.19
N LEU A 3 2.88 17.55 15.71
CA LEU A 3 3.55 18.21 16.84
C LEU A 3 3.51 17.37 18.12
N LEU A 4 2.40 16.68 18.38
CA LEU A 4 2.26 15.81 19.54
C LEU A 4 3.12 14.53 19.41
N ALA A 5 3.20 13.97 18.20
CA ALA A 5 4.07 12.83 17.89
C ALA A 5 5.56 13.18 18.01
N MET A 6 5.95 14.40 17.62
CA MET A 6 7.32 14.87 17.75
C MET A 6 7.72 15.05 19.22
N ILE A 7 6.80 15.52 20.07
CA ILE A 7 7.05 15.76 21.51
C ILE A 7 7.02 14.46 22.32
N PHE A 8 6.13 13.52 22.01
CA PHE A 8 5.95 12.29 22.82
C PHE A 8 6.66 11.06 22.27
N PHE A 9 6.91 10.99 20.96
CA PHE A 9 7.44 9.79 20.28
C PHE A 9 8.75 10.05 19.52
N ASP A 10 9.34 11.26 19.63
CA ASP A 10 10.55 11.67 18.89
C ASP A 10 10.44 11.44 17.36
N PHE A 11 9.21 11.41 16.85
CA PHE A 11 8.94 11.00 15.48
C PHE A 11 8.86 12.23 14.56
N ASN A 12 9.93 12.49 13.82
CA ASN A 12 10.01 13.63 12.91
C ASN A 12 9.42 13.31 11.53
N LEU A 13 8.11 13.45 11.41
CA LEU A 13 7.37 13.29 10.15
C LEU A 13 7.84 14.25 9.04
N TYR A 14 8.39 15.41 9.41
CA TYR A 14 8.93 16.39 8.46
C TYR A 14 10.32 15.99 7.92
N GLY A 15 11.06 15.13 8.62
CA GLY A 15 12.34 14.56 8.17
C GLY A 15 12.18 13.49 7.08
N VAL A 16 11.00 12.86 7.00
CA VAL A 16 10.63 11.89 5.95
C VAL A 16 10.39 12.58 4.60
N GLY A 17 10.01 13.86 4.60
CA GLY A 17 10.06 14.77 3.45
C GLY A 17 9.42 14.27 2.15
N PHE A 18 10.14 14.49 1.03
CA PHE A 18 9.74 14.16 -0.35
C PHE A 18 9.33 12.70 -0.61
N PRO A 19 10.02 11.67 -0.05
CA PRO A 19 9.60 10.28 -0.10
C PRO A 19 8.12 10.04 0.23
N LEU A 20 7.56 10.78 1.19
CA LEU A 20 6.18 10.64 1.61
C LEU A 20 5.19 10.91 0.47
N ILE A 21 5.48 11.90 -0.37
CA ILE A 21 4.64 12.25 -1.53
C ILE A 21 4.62 11.08 -2.52
N ALA A 22 5.77 10.49 -2.80
CA ALA A 22 5.87 9.40 -3.75
C ALA A 22 5.21 8.10 -3.23
N PHE A 23 5.21 7.87 -1.92
CA PHE A 23 4.44 6.78 -1.29
C PHE A 23 2.93 7.04 -1.43
N PHE A 24 2.50 8.28 -1.14
CA PHE A 24 1.11 8.69 -1.29
C PHE A 24 0.60 8.54 -2.73
N CYS A 25 1.38 8.97 -3.72
CA CYS A 25 1.00 8.85 -5.13
C CYS A 25 0.77 7.38 -5.53
N ASN A 26 1.68 6.47 -5.14
CA ASN A 26 1.51 5.05 -5.43
C ASN A 26 0.24 4.47 -4.78
N LEU A 27 -0.07 4.85 -3.54
CA LEU A 27 -1.29 4.40 -2.87
C LEU A 27 -2.57 4.96 -3.51
N ILE A 28 -2.54 6.21 -3.98
CA ILE A 28 -3.66 6.81 -4.71
C ILE A 28 -3.90 6.07 -6.02
N PHE A 29 -2.83 5.79 -6.78
CA PHE A 29 -2.93 5.04 -8.03
C PHE A 29 -3.50 3.64 -7.82
N THR A 30 -3.03 2.91 -6.80
CA THR A 30 -3.62 1.61 -6.48
C THR A 30 -5.08 1.73 -6.05
N SER A 31 -5.43 2.76 -5.25
CA SER A 31 -6.81 2.99 -4.82
C SER A 31 -7.75 3.29 -5.99
N TRP A 32 -7.28 4.02 -6.99
CA TRP A 32 -8.03 4.29 -8.22
C TRP A 32 -8.23 3.01 -9.04
N ALA A 33 -7.20 2.21 -9.25
CA ALA A 33 -7.32 0.96 -9.99
C ALA A 33 -8.34 0.01 -9.32
N VAL A 34 -8.22 -0.18 -8.00
CA VAL A 34 -9.17 -1.01 -7.22
C VAL A 34 -10.58 -0.40 -7.23
N GLY A 35 -10.72 0.92 -7.09
CA GLY A 35 -12.00 1.60 -7.10
C GLY A 35 -12.75 1.49 -8.44
N ILE A 36 -12.03 1.58 -9.56
CA ILE A 36 -12.58 1.38 -10.91
C ILE A 36 -13.02 -0.08 -11.07
N PHE A 37 -12.18 -1.04 -10.67
CA PHE A 37 -12.49 -2.47 -10.74
C PHE A 37 -13.74 -2.83 -9.93
N VAL A 38 -13.82 -2.36 -8.69
CA VAL A 38 -14.96 -2.55 -7.78
C VAL A 38 -16.23 -1.92 -8.35
N SER A 39 -16.16 -0.68 -8.83
CA SER A 39 -17.30 0.00 -9.44
C SER A 39 -17.83 -0.77 -10.66
N GLY A 40 -16.94 -1.30 -11.50
CA GLY A 40 -17.31 -2.13 -12.64
C GLY A 40 -17.99 -3.44 -12.23
N LEU A 41 -17.51 -4.09 -11.16
CA LEU A 41 -18.09 -5.32 -10.63
C LEU A 41 -19.53 -5.10 -10.12
N VAL A 42 -19.74 -4.02 -9.36
CA VAL A 42 -21.06 -3.65 -8.81
C VAL A 42 -22.04 -3.30 -9.94
N LEU A 43 -21.61 -2.54 -10.95
CA LEU A 43 -22.46 -2.20 -12.08
C LEU A 43 -22.87 -3.43 -12.92
N ARG A 44 -22.01 -4.45 -13.01
CA ARG A 44 -22.27 -5.67 -13.80
C ARG A 44 -23.09 -6.72 -13.06
N HIS A 45 -22.87 -6.89 -11.76
CA HIS A 45 -23.47 -7.96 -10.95
C HIS A 45 -24.50 -7.45 -9.93
N GLY A 46 -24.77 -6.14 -9.90
CA GLY A 46 -25.74 -5.51 -9.02
C GLY A 46 -25.31 -5.47 -7.55
N LEU A 47 -26.26 -5.15 -6.66
CA LEU A 47 -26.03 -5.03 -5.21
C LEU A 47 -25.58 -6.34 -4.55
N GLY A 48 -25.80 -7.51 -5.18
CA GLY A 48 -25.30 -8.78 -4.67
C GLY A 48 -23.76 -8.86 -4.64
N ALA A 49 -23.08 -8.14 -5.54
CA ALA A 49 -21.62 -8.11 -5.60
C ALA A 49 -20.97 -7.19 -4.56
N GLU A 50 -21.75 -6.33 -3.89
CA GLU A 50 -21.25 -5.45 -2.82
C GLU A 50 -20.58 -6.27 -1.69
N SER A 51 -21.16 -7.43 -1.36
CA SER A 51 -20.60 -8.35 -0.35
C SER A 51 -19.21 -8.88 -0.71
N ILE A 52 -18.96 -9.14 -2.00
CA ILE A 52 -17.67 -9.61 -2.53
C ILE A 52 -16.66 -8.47 -2.49
N VAL A 53 -17.08 -7.24 -2.81
CA VAL A 53 -16.24 -6.04 -2.75
C VAL A 53 -15.72 -5.83 -1.33
N TRP A 54 -16.61 -5.86 -0.33
CA TRP A 54 -16.22 -5.70 1.07
C TRP A 54 -15.23 -6.78 1.52
N THR A 55 -15.50 -8.04 1.15
CA THR A 55 -14.61 -9.17 1.46
C THR A 55 -13.24 -8.99 0.80
N LEU A 56 -13.22 -8.51 -0.44
CA LEU A 56 -11.98 -8.21 -1.16
C LEU A 56 -11.19 -7.11 -0.46
N MET A 57 -11.82 -5.99 -0.08
CA MET A 57 -11.15 -4.88 0.61
C MET A 57 -10.56 -5.32 1.97
N PHE A 58 -11.33 -6.10 2.74
CA PHE A 58 -10.84 -6.65 4.00
C PHE A 58 -9.75 -7.70 3.83
N GLY A 59 -9.77 -8.49 2.75
CA GLY A 59 -8.72 -9.46 2.43
C GLY A 59 -7.45 -8.81 1.92
N LEU A 60 -7.58 -7.70 1.19
CA LEU A 60 -6.46 -6.95 0.61
C LEU A 60 -5.66 -6.23 1.70
N MET A 61 -6.32 -5.79 2.78
CA MET A 61 -5.69 -5.10 3.91
C MET A 61 -4.58 -5.91 4.62
N PRO A 62 -4.78 -7.18 5.04
CA PRO A 62 -3.71 -8.01 5.58
C PRO A 62 -2.72 -8.44 4.50
N LEU A 63 -3.15 -8.69 3.26
CA LEU A 63 -2.24 -9.05 2.16
C LEU A 63 -1.28 -7.93 1.77
N ALA A 64 -1.70 -6.67 1.91
CA ALA A 64 -0.90 -5.48 1.65
C ALA A 64 0.18 -5.20 2.71
N CYS A 65 0.31 -6.04 3.74
CA CYS A 65 1.35 -5.92 4.78
C CYS A 65 1.36 -4.53 5.45
N VAL A 66 0.17 -3.96 5.71
CA VAL A 66 0.01 -2.61 6.28
C VAL A 66 0.60 -2.56 7.70
N TYR A 67 0.24 -3.54 8.52
CA TYR A 67 0.57 -3.53 9.95
C TYR A 67 1.84 -4.31 10.31
N TYR A 68 2.31 -5.20 9.44
CA TYR A 68 3.40 -6.14 9.74
C TYR A 68 4.32 -6.33 8.52
N PRO A 69 5.58 -6.75 8.71
CA PRO A 69 6.51 -6.93 7.60
C PRO A 69 6.19 -8.19 6.79
N VAL A 70 6.51 -8.17 5.50
CA VAL A 70 6.19 -9.28 4.57
C VAL A 70 6.82 -10.62 4.99
N THR A 71 7.92 -10.56 5.74
CA THR A 71 8.68 -11.73 6.25
C THR A 71 7.89 -12.60 7.22
N VAL A 72 6.81 -12.09 7.83
CA VAL A 72 5.94 -12.87 8.74
C VAL A 72 5.01 -13.82 7.96
N LEU A 73 4.78 -13.56 6.67
CA LEU A 73 3.93 -14.40 5.84
C LEU A 73 4.65 -15.67 5.39
N PRO A 74 3.93 -16.80 5.23
CA PRO A 74 4.50 -17.99 4.63
C PRO A 74 4.89 -17.71 3.17
N LEU A 75 5.95 -18.38 2.67
CA LEU A 75 6.61 -18.08 1.39
C LEU A 75 5.64 -17.91 0.20
N TRP A 76 4.59 -18.74 0.16
CA TRP A 76 3.60 -18.69 -0.92
C TRP A 76 2.73 -17.42 -0.89
N LEU A 77 2.40 -16.89 0.30
CA LEU A 77 1.66 -15.63 0.44
C LEU A 77 2.56 -14.42 0.15
N GLN A 78 3.88 -14.55 0.37
CA GLN A 78 4.81 -13.46 0.07
C GLN A 78 4.76 -13.09 -1.41
N TYR A 79 4.69 -14.07 -2.33
CA TYR A 79 4.58 -13.77 -3.76
C TYR A 79 3.31 -12.96 -4.10
N VAL A 80 2.19 -13.25 -3.44
CA VAL A 80 0.93 -12.50 -3.62
C VAL A 80 1.05 -11.10 -3.03
N ALA A 81 1.66 -10.96 -1.86
CA ALA A 81 1.92 -9.67 -1.24
C ALA A 81 2.83 -8.80 -2.15
N TRP A 82 3.87 -9.38 -2.74
CA TRP A 82 4.75 -8.70 -3.71
C TRP A 82 4.07 -8.41 -5.06
N ALA A 83 2.87 -8.93 -5.34
CA ALA A 83 2.10 -8.49 -6.51
C ALA A 83 1.30 -7.20 -6.24
N LEU A 84 1.16 -6.80 -4.98
CA LEU A 84 0.40 -5.64 -4.56
C LEU A 84 1.33 -4.42 -4.40
N PRO A 85 1.15 -3.33 -5.17
CA PRO A 85 1.93 -2.09 -5.00
C PRO A 85 1.96 -1.54 -3.57
N PRO A 86 0.87 -1.64 -2.76
CA PRO A 86 0.87 -1.21 -1.37
C PRO A 86 1.97 -1.85 -0.53
N THR A 87 2.30 -3.12 -0.77
CA THR A 87 3.32 -3.86 -0.01
C THR A 87 4.69 -3.18 -0.14
N TYR A 88 5.08 -2.77 -1.34
CA TYR A 88 6.33 -2.04 -1.58
C TYR A 88 6.36 -0.68 -0.90
N VAL A 89 5.22 0.02 -0.87
CA VAL A 89 5.08 1.32 -0.20
C VAL A 89 5.24 1.16 1.31
N PHE A 90 4.58 0.18 1.93
CA PHE A 90 4.66 -0.04 3.37
C PHE A 90 6.04 -0.57 3.79
N GLU A 91 6.65 -1.47 3.02
CA GLU A 91 8.01 -1.94 3.26
C GLU A 91 9.04 -0.80 3.10
N GLY A 92 8.86 0.07 2.08
CA GLY A 92 9.68 1.24 1.85
C GLY A 92 9.55 2.31 2.95
N MET A 93 8.34 2.56 3.44
CA MET A 93 8.13 3.41 4.62
C MET A 93 8.81 2.81 5.86
N ARG A 94 8.73 1.49 6.05
CA ARG A 94 9.33 0.81 7.20
C ARG A 94 10.86 0.93 7.19
N ALA A 95 11.49 0.70 6.03
CA ALA A 95 12.93 0.87 5.84
C ALA A 95 13.37 2.34 6.04
N LEU A 96 12.57 3.31 5.59
CA LEU A 96 12.87 4.74 5.76
C LEU A 96 12.75 5.19 7.22
N LEU A 97 11.84 4.60 7.99
CA LEU A 97 11.62 4.93 9.39
C LEU A 97 12.56 4.21 10.35
N MET A 98 12.97 2.97 10.04
CA MET A 98 13.85 2.17 10.90
C MET A 98 15.34 2.33 10.55
N ASP A 99 15.68 2.32 9.27
CA ASP A 99 17.08 2.32 8.81
C ASP A 99 17.52 3.68 8.23
N HIS A 100 16.62 4.67 8.19
CA HIS A 100 16.81 5.96 7.50
C HIS A 100 17.26 5.81 6.03
N MET A 101 17.03 4.64 5.43
CA MET A 101 17.49 4.32 4.10
C MET A 101 16.32 4.39 3.12
N PHE A 102 16.39 5.34 2.20
CA PHE A 102 15.40 5.47 1.14
C PHE A 102 15.64 4.41 0.06
N ARG A 103 14.86 3.33 0.09
CA ARG A 103 14.91 2.26 -0.92
C ARG A 103 14.12 2.64 -2.16
N ALA A 104 14.75 3.43 -3.03
CA ALA A 104 14.18 3.88 -4.31
C ALA A 104 13.78 2.71 -5.24
N ASP A 105 14.49 1.57 -5.18
CA ASP A 105 14.17 0.36 -5.95
C ASP A 105 12.73 -0.12 -5.71
N LEU A 106 12.29 -0.16 -4.44
CA LEU A 106 10.94 -0.60 -4.08
C LEU A 106 9.87 0.35 -4.65
N MET A 107 10.17 1.64 -4.74
CA MET A 107 9.23 2.62 -5.29
C MET A 107 9.14 2.54 -6.81
N ALA A 108 10.23 2.23 -7.50
CA ALA A 108 10.24 2.02 -8.93
C ALA A 108 9.44 0.77 -9.31
N GLU A 109 9.60 -0.33 -8.56
CA GLU A 109 8.81 -1.56 -8.74
C GLU A 109 7.32 -1.32 -8.46
N ALA A 110 6.98 -0.61 -7.37
CA ALA A 110 5.59 -0.24 -7.08
C ALA A 110 4.95 0.55 -8.22
N LEU A 111 5.69 1.50 -8.81
CA LEU A 111 5.22 2.35 -9.89
C LEU A 111 5.06 1.57 -11.20
N ALA A 112 5.97 0.63 -11.49
CA ALA A 112 5.85 -0.29 -12.62
C ALA A 112 4.59 -1.16 -12.50
N ILE A 113 4.32 -1.73 -11.31
CA ILE A 113 3.13 -2.55 -11.07
C ILE A 113 1.86 -1.69 -11.16
N ASN A 114 1.86 -0.48 -10.62
CA ASN A 114 0.74 0.47 -10.80
C ASN A 114 0.49 0.80 -12.28
N GLY A 115 1.54 0.95 -13.08
CA GLY A 115 1.42 1.16 -14.53
C GLY A 115 0.74 -0.01 -15.25
N VAL A 116 1.04 -1.25 -14.85
CA VAL A 116 0.36 -2.45 -15.38
C VAL A 116 -1.09 -2.53 -14.90
N LEU A 117 -1.36 -2.20 -13.63
CA LEU A 117 -2.72 -2.21 -13.05
C LEU A 117 -3.69 -1.22 -13.70
N PHE A 118 -3.18 -0.17 -14.34
CA PHE A 118 -3.97 0.84 -15.02
C PHE A 118 -4.38 0.49 -16.46
N ILE A 119 -3.75 -0.51 -17.07
CA ILE A 119 -4.03 -1.02 -18.43
C ILE A 119 -5.08 -2.13 -18.35
#